data_AF-A0A7W2HE66-F1
#
_entry.id   AF-A0A7W2HE66-F1
#
_cell.length_a   1.000
_cell.length_b   1.000
_cell.length_c   1.000
_cell.angle_alpha   90.00
_cell.angle_beta   90.00
_cell.angle_gamma   90.00
#
_symmetry.space_group_name_H-M   'P 1'
#
loop_
_entity.id
_entity.type
_entity.pdbx_description
1 polymer ?
#
loop_
_entity_poly.entity_id
_entity_poly.type
_entity_poly.pdbx_seq_one_letter_code
_entity_poly.pdbx_strand_id
1 'polypeptide(L)'
;MVLIAAGAVWKGRALRPLSRKRARAALARDYRRHLLRSADMAISAARRRADRGEPVIVRIDDVIGIASQHFGHTYVPREQAAAALRQRYKAGGCRADCITDAFD
;
A
#
# COMPACT_ATOMS: atom_id res chain seq x y z
N MET A 1 -7.06 -52.88 2.06
CA MET A 1 -7.54 -51.50 2.34
C MET A 1 -6.39 -50.49 2.20
N VAL A 2 -5.92 -50.17 0.97
CA VAL A 2 -4.77 -49.24 0.76
C VAL A 2 -5.04 -48.18 -0.34
N LEU A 3 -6.18 -48.23 -1.05
CA LEU A 3 -6.41 -47.36 -2.21
C LEU A 3 -6.95 -45.95 -1.91
N ILE A 4 -7.36 -45.64 -0.66
CA ILE A 4 -7.99 -44.34 -0.33
C ILE A 4 -6.96 -43.26 0.05
N ALA A 5 -5.75 -43.65 0.50
CA ALA A 5 -4.76 -42.69 0.98
C ALA A 5 -4.07 -41.89 -0.16
N ALA A 6 -3.98 -42.45 -1.37
CA ALA A 6 -3.29 -41.80 -2.49
C ALA A 6 -4.04 -40.58 -3.05
N GLY A 7 -5.37 -40.62 -3.08
CA GLY A 7 -6.21 -39.52 -3.60
C GLY A 7 -6.16 -38.26 -2.72
N ALA A 8 -6.07 -38.43 -1.41
CA ALA A 8 -6.01 -37.31 -0.46
C ALA A 8 -4.69 -36.52 -0.57
N VAL A 9 -3.56 -37.22 -0.80
CA VAL A 9 -2.24 -36.59 -0.95
C VAL A 9 -2.14 -35.81 -2.27
N TRP A 10 -2.69 -36.34 -3.36
CA TRP A 10 -2.75 -35.64 -4.66
C TRP A 10 -3.66 -34.41 -4.63
N LYS A 11 -4.86 -34.53 -4.04
CA LYS A 11 -5.82 -33.42 -3.91
C LYS A 11 -5.31 -32.34 -2.95
N GLY A 12 -4.63 -32.72 -1.86
CA GLY A 12 -3.99 -31.80 -0.92
C GLY A 12 -2.79 -31.05 -1.54
N ARG A 13 -1.98 -31.70 -2.38
CA ARG A 13 -0.90 -31.04 -3.13
C ARG A 13 -1.38 -30.16 -4.27
N ALA A 14 -2.55 -30.41 -4.87
CA ALA A 14 -3.10 -29.53 -5.91
C ALA A 14 -3.76 -28.26 -5.33
N LEU A 15 -4.36 -28.35 -4.14
CA LEU A 15 -4.97 -27.20 -3.45
C LEU A 15 -3.95 -26.31 -2.73
N ARG A 16 -2.84 -26.87 -2.23
CA ARG A 16 -1.73 -26.12 -1.59
C ARG A 16 -1.07 -25.02 -2.45
N PRO A 17 -0.75 -25.23 -3.74
CA PRO A 17 -0.15 -24.19 -4.57
C PRO A 17 -1.17 -23.10 -4.91
N LEU A 18 -2.46 -23.44 -5.07
CA LEU A 18 -3.53 -22.46 -5.23
C LEU A 18 -3.73 -21.63 -3.97
N SER A 19 -3.69 -22.24 -2.78
CA SER A 19 -3.78 -21.50 -1.51
C SER A 19 -2.56 -20.59 -1.30
N ARG A 20 -1.35 -21.03 -1.63
CA ARG A 20 -0.14 -20.18 -1.61
C ARG A 20 -0.21 -19.02 -2.60
N LYS A 21 -0.65 -19.25 -3.85
CA LYS A 21 -0.84 -18.19 -4.85
C LYS A 21 -1.89 -17.18 -4.39
N ARG A 22 -3.03 -17.65 -3.84
CA ARG A 22 -4.08 -16.79 -3.29
C ARG A 22 -3.60 -15.99 -2.08
N ALA A 23 -2.83 -16.60 -1.18
CA ALA A 23 -2.24 -15.92 -0.04
C ALA A 23 -1.28 -14.82 -0.49
N ARG A 24 -0.39 -15.09 -1.45
CA ARG A 24 0.50 -14.06 -2.04
C ARG A 24 -0.28 -12.93 -2.70
N ALA A 25 -1.32 -13.26 -3.46
CA ALA A 25 -2.18 -12.27 -4.09
C ALA A 25 -2.98 -11.45 -3.07
N ALA A 26 -3.35 -12.03 -1.91
CA ALA A 26 -3.95 -11.29 -0.81
C ALA A 26 -2.95 -10.31 -0.19
N LEU A 27 -1.73 -10.78 0.15
CA LEU A 27 -0.66 -9.94 0.69
C LEU A 27 -0.31 -8.77 -0.24
N ALA A 28 -0.21 -9.00 -1.54
CA ALA A 28 0.04 -7.93 -2.52
C ALA A 28 -1.09 -6.89 -2.55
N ARG A 29 -2.35 -7.33 -2.41
CA ARG A 29 -3.51 -6.41 -2.33
C ARG A 29 -3.52 -5.64 -1.02
N ASP A 30 -3.21 -6.28 0.10
CA ASP A 30 -3.09 -5.63 1.41
C ASP A 30 -1.98 -4.59 1.41
N TYR A 31 -0.80 -4.96 0.92
CA TYR A 31 0.32 -4.05 0.75
C TYR A 31 -0.07 -2.81 -0.06
N ARG A 32 -0.71 -3.00 -1.24
CA ARG A 32 -1.19 -1.87 -2.05
C ARG A 32 -2.22 -1.01 -1.29
N ARG A 33 -3.14 -1.63 -0.57
CA ARG A 33 -4.13 -0.89 0.25
C ARG A 33 -3.47 -0.09 1.36
N HIS A 34 -2.46 -0.64 2.02
CA HIS A 34 -1.70 0.05 3.06
C HIS A 34 -1.00 1.27 2.48
N LEU A 35 -0.31 1.16 1.33
CA LEU A 35 0.32 2.32 0.69
C LEU A 35 -0.68 3.43 0.33
N LEU A 36 -1.85 3.08 -0.21
CA LEU A 36 -2.89 4.07 -0.53
C LEU A 36 -3.42 4.75 0.73
N ARG A 37 -3.65 4.00 1.81
CA ARG A 37 -4.05 4.57 3.11
C ARG A 37 -2.96 5.44 3.71
N SER A 38 -1.69 5.04 3.60
CA SER A 38 -0.57 5.86 4.05
C SER A 38 -0.50 7.19 3.30
N ALA A 39 -0.74 7.18 1.99
CA ALA A 39 -0.82 8.40 1.20
C ALA A 39 -1.99 9.31 1.61
N ASP A 40 -3.17 8.74 1.87
CA ASP A 40 -4.32 9.49 2.40
C ASP A 40 -4.03 10.12 3.76
N MET A 41 -3.43 9.34 4.66
CA MET A 41 -3.02 9.81 5.98
C MET A 41 -1.98 10.94 5.85
N ALA A 42 -0.98 10.80 4.97
CA ALA A 42 0.03 11.82 4.70
C ALA A 42 -0.59 13.13 4.22
N ILE A 43 -1.48 13.07 3.21
CA ILE A 43 -2.21 14.24 2.70
C ILE A 43 -3.03 14.88 3.82
N SER A 44 -3.78 14.08 4.60
CA SER A 44 -4.59 14.60 5.70
C SER A 44 -3.74 15.25 6.79
N ALA A 45 -2.57 14.67 7.10
CA ALA A 45 -1.65 15.17 8.11
C ALA A 45 -0.97 16.45 7.65
N ALA A 46 -0.62 16.56 6.37
CA ALA A 46 -0.11 17.79 5.80
C ALA A 46 -1.16 18.90 5.83
N ARG A 47 -2.41 18.62 5.44
CA ARG A 47 -3.52 19.58 5.52
C ARG A 47 -3.78 20.08 6.93
N ARG A 48 -3.62 19.22 7.95
CA ARG A 48 -3.75 19.61 9.37
C ARG A 48 -2.58 20.44 9.88
N ARG A 49 -1.40 20.30 9.26
CA ARG A 49 -0.18 21.02 9.63
C ARG A 49 -0.06 22.38 8.92
N ALA A 50 -0.62 22.51 7.73
CA ALA A 50 -0.57 23.75 6.96
C ALA A 50 -1.44 24.83 7.62
N ASP A 51 -0.86 26.00 7.85
CA ASP A 51 -1.59 27.17 8.30
C ASP A 51 -2.42 27.79 7.17
N ARG A 52 -3.35 28.70 7.52
CA ARG A 52 -4.21 29.35 6.52
C ARG A 52 -3.35 30.14 5.53
N GLY A 53 -3.41 29.74 4.27
CA GLY A 53 -2.70 30.41 3.17
C GLY A 53 -1.32 29.83 2.87
N GLU A 54 -0.86 28.84 3.63
CA GLU A 54 0.36 28.11 3.32
C GLU A 54 0.09 26.93 2.37
N PRO A 55 1.03 26.60 1.47
CA PRO A 55 0.88 25.44 0.59
C PRO A 55 0.94 24.14 1.38
N VAL A 56 0.08 23.17 1.03
CA VAL A 56 0.08 21.86 1.67
C VAL A 56 1.21 21.00 1.09
N ILE A 57 2.34 20.90 1.78
CA ILE A 57 3.49 20.10 1.33
C ILE A 57 3.31 18.63 1.76
N VAL A 58 3.31 17.72 0.79
CA VAL A 58 3.19 16.26 1.02
C VAL A 58 4.37 15.54 0.40
N ARG A 59 5.18 14.83 1.21
CA ARG A 59 6.38 14.15 0.73
C ARG A 59 6.20 12.64 0.62
N ILE A 60 6.96 12.01 -0.28
CA ILE A 60 7.06 10.54 -0.38
C ILE A 60 7.53 9.96 0.97
N ASP A 61 8.43 10.64 1.66
CA ASP A 61 8.97 10.19 2.95
C ASP A 61 7.90 10.13 4.05
N ASP A 62 6.90 11.03 4.02
CA ASP A 62 5.74 10.97 4.93
C ASP A 62 4.94 9.68 4.70
N VAL A 63 4.75 9.28 3.44
CA VAL A 63 4.03 8.05 3.07
C VAL A 63 4.80 6.82 3.53
N ILE A 64 6.12 6.80 3.35
CA ILE A 64 7.00 5.71 3.82
C ILE A 64 6.96 5.64 5.35
N GLY A 65 7.08 6.77 6.04
CA GLY A 65 7.02 6.86 7.49
C GLY A 65 5.70 6.30 8.04
N ILE A 66 4.57 6.69 7.45
CA ILE A 66 3.26 6.18 7.86
C ILE A 66 3.11 4.69 7.53
N ALA A 67 3.59 4.23 6.38
CA ALA A 67 3.58 2.81 6.02
C ALA A 67 4.38 1.96 7.02
N SER A 68 5.51 2.47 7.50
CA SER A 68 6.31 1.83 8.55
C SER A 68 5.59 1.85 9.90
N GLN A 69 5.15 3.02 10.37
CA GLN A 69 4.59 3.21 11.71
C GLN A 69 3.21 2.58 11.89
N HIS A 70 2.33 2.66 10.90
CA HIS A 70 0.93 2.21 11.03
C HIS A 70 0.69 0.80 10.47
N PHE A 71 1.53 0.32 9.55
CA PHE A 71 1.32 -0.96 8.87
C PHE A 71 2.49 -1.93 8.99
N GLY A 72 3.58 -1.55 9.68
CA GLY A 72 4.72 -2.42 9.95
C GLY A 72 5.58 -2.72 8.71
N HIS A 73 5.48 -1.93 7.64
CA HIS A 73 6.32 -2.11 6.45
C HIS A 73 7.73 -1.58 6.71
N THR A 74 8.67 -2.48 7.01
CA THR A 74 10.07 -2.12 7.28
C THR A 74 10.79 -1.54 6.07
N TYR A 75 10.37 -1.94 4.87
CA TYR A 75 10.92 -1.43 3.62
C TYR A 75 9.78 -1.14 2.64
N VAL A 76 9.75 0.10 2.13
CA VAL A 76 8.84 0.53 1.08
C VAL A 76 9.68 1.18 -0.02
N PRO A 77 9.69 0.63 -1.24
CA PRO A 77 10.37 1.26 -2.37
C PRO A 77 9.81 2.66 -2.61
N ARG A 78 10.69 3.66 -2.74
CA ARG A 78 10.32 5.06 -2.98
C ARG A 78 9.36 5.19 -4.16
N GLU A 79 9.61 4.45 -5.25
CA GLU A 79 8.74 4.39 -6.44
C GLU A 79 7.30 3.95 -6.15
N GLN A 80 7.12 2.97 -5.26
CA GLN A 80 5.79 2.45 -4.92
C GLN A 80 5.04 3.42 -4.02
N ALA A 81 5.74 4.05 -3.08
CA ALA A 81 5.20 5.14 -2.28
C ALA A 81 4.83 6.35 -3.17
N ALA A 82 5.70 6.74 -4.10
CA ALA A 82 5.45 7.81 -5.07
C ALA A 82 4.25 7.49 -5.97
N ALA A 83 4.12 6.26 -6.47
CA ALA A 83 2.96 5.85 -7.26
C ALA A 83 1.65 5.93 -6.47
N ALA A 84 1.65 5.47 -5.21
CA ALA A 84 0.50 5.57 -4.32
C ALA A 84 0.14 7.04 -4.03
N LEU A 85 1.15 7.88 -3.77
CA LEU A 85 0.98 9.31 -3.54
C LEU A 85 0.41 10.00 -4.78
N ARG A 86 0.98 9.79 -5.96
CA ARG A 86 0.47 10.32 -7.24
C ARG A 86 -0.99 9.95 -7.47
N GLN A 87 -1.38 8.71 -7.15
CA GLN A 87 -2.76 8.25 -7.31
C GLN A 87 -3.71 9.02 -6.38
N ARG A 88 -3.38 9.15 -5.10
CA ARG A 88 -4.24 9.83 -4.13
C ARG A 88 -4.22 11.35 -4.26
N TYR A 89 -3.08 11.92 -4.65
CA TYR A 89 -2.93 13.32 -4.99
C TYR A 89 -3.90 13.74 -6.11
N LYS A 90 -3.99 12.94 -7.17
CA LYS A 90 -4.95 13.16 -8.26
C LYS A 90 -6.40 12.96 -7.82
N ALA A 91 -6.67 11.90 -7.05
CA ALA A 91 -8.03 11.58 -6.59
C ALA A 91 -8.60 12.58 -5.58
N GLY A 92 -7.75 13.15 -4.72
CA GLY A 92 -8.14 14.06 -3.64
C GLY A 92 -8.18 15.54 -4.04
N GLY A 93 -8.05 15.88 -5.32
CA GLY A 93 -8.08 17.27 -5.78
C GLY A 93 -6.87 18.13 -5.34
N CYS A 94 -5.82 17.50 -4.79
CA CYS A 94 -4.63 18.17 -4.25
C CYS A 94 -3.85 19.00 -5.28
N ARG A 95 -4.19 18.93 -6.57
CA ARG A 95 -3.58 19.77 -7.61
C ARG A 95 -3.82 21.27 -7.39
N ALA A 96 -4.86 21.65 -6.65
CA ALA A 96 -5.20 23.06 -6.44
C ALA A 96 -4.45 23.71 -5.26
N ASP A 97 -4.10 22.93 -4.24
CA ASP A 97 -3.66 23.43 -2.93
C ASP A 97 -2.45 22.71 -2.33
N CYS A 98 -1.93 21.66 -2.98
CA CYS A 98 -0.83 20.85 -2.48
C CYS A 98 0.43 20.94 -3.37
N ILE A 99 1.58 20.64 -2.77
CA ILE A 99 2.87 20.48 -3.45
C ILE A 99 3.43 19.10 -3.06
N THR A 100 4.07 18.39 -3.99
CA THR A 100 4.61 17.05 -3.74
C THR A 100 5.84 16.72 -4.58
N ASP A 101 6.79 15.98 -4.00
CA ASP A 101 7.99 15.41 -4.64
C ASP A 101 7.69 14.09 -5.38
N ALA A 102 6.42 13.71 -5.52
CA ALA A 102 6.02 12.45 -6.14
C ALA A 102 6.12 12.43 -7.68
N PHE A 103 6.43 13.57 -8.30
CA PHE A 103 6.55 13.76 -9.75
C PHE A 103 7.97 14.13 -10.19
N ASP A 104 8.89 14.34 -9.26
CA ASP A 104 10.31 14.56 -9.49
C ASP A 104 11.04 13.21 -9.62
#